data_AF-A0A2M9IVI1-F1
#
_entry.id   AF-A0A2M9IVI1-F1
#
_cell.length_a   1.000
_cell.length_b   1.000
_cell.length_c   1.000
_cell.angle_alpha   90.00
_cell.angle_beta   90.00
_cell.angle_gamma   90.00
#
_symmetry.space_group_name_H-M   'P 1'
#
loop_
_entity.id
_entity.type
_entity.pdbx_description
1 polymer ?
#
loop_
_entity_poly.entity_id
_entity_poly.type
_entity_poly.pdbx_seq_one_letter_code
_entity_poly.pdbx_strand_id
1 'polypeptide(L)'
;MVKQAVRRHEPFQGLDITVASKGSYPNNTNVRGDSDVDIMVKLNNPFHTEGMATWWFGEQGPWTRQRLRQEVKDALTNHFGSVDTDHNLSFYVPEVVGSRPSIDVVPCFKWVAYAPGREYVGSVVYGRDGKRVINWPELQLANGRTKNTNTNRRYKFVVRVLKNIENDLASEGVIKALPSYFSECLVYNVPDDVLLHDGSLDVVVRESLREVYRQLTGGWVSYLRPMVEPNGIKKVFGGDQKWTEKDGRELIEHAWHYLNYES
;
A
#
# COMPACT_ATOMS: atom_id res chain seq x y z
N MET A 1 -19.05 -4.97 -7.07
CA MET A 1 -20.06 -3.95 -6.67
C MET A 1 -19.60 -2.54 -6.99
N VAL A 2 -18.48 -2.04 -6.46
CA VAL A 2 -17.97 -0.66 -6.77
C VAL A 2 -17.85 -0.38 -8.28
N LYS A 3 -17.34 -1.33 -9.07
CA LYS A 3 -17.31 -1.22 -10.54
C LYS A 3 -18.68 -0.94 -11.16
N GLN A 4 -19.74 -1.52 -10.61
CA GLN A 4 -21.11 -1.30 -11.11
C GLN A 4 -21.65 0.06 -10.67
N ALA A 5 -21.37 0.48 -9.43
CA ALA A 5 -21.72 1.81 -8.93
C ALA A 5 -21.13 2.91 -9.84
N VAL A 6 -19.83 2.84 -10.11
CA VAL A 6 -19.12 3.79 -11.00
C VAL A 6 -19.67 3.74 -12.44
N ARG A 7 -19.89 2.53 -12.99
CA ARG A 7 -20.41 2.38 -14.36
C ARG A 7 -21.83 2.89 -14.58
N ARG A 8 -22.65 2.96 -13.53
CA ARG A 8 -24.05 3.45 -13.61
C ARG A 8 -24.17 4.94 -13.31
N HIS A 9 -23.13 5.57 -12.78
CA HIS A 9 -23.13 6.99 -12.45
C HIS A 9 -23.04 7.82 -13.73
N GLU A 10 -24.02 8.68 -13.96
CA GLU A 10 -24.13 9.46 -15.21
C GLU A 10 -22.94 10.42 -15.41
N PRO A 11 -22.49 11.19 -14.39
CA PRO A 11 -21.31 12.06 -14.51
C PRO A 11 -20.00 11.35 -14.88
N PHE A 12 -19.93 10.02 -14.73
CA PHE A 12 -18.76 9.22 -15.09
C PHE A 12 -18.83 8.59 -16.49
N GLN A 13 -19.95 8.75 -17.22
CA GLN A 13 -20.07 8.20 -18.56
C GLN A 13 -19.09 8.86 -19.52
N GLY A 14 -18.42 8.03 -20.33
CA GLY A 14 -17.41 8.49 -21.29
C GLY A 14 -16.06 8.89 -20.70
N LEU A 15 -15.89 8.82 -19.37
CA LEU A 15 -14.60 9.09 -18.73
C LEU A 15 -13.72 7.85 -18.68
N ASP A 16 -12.40 8.08 -18.76
CA ASP A 16 -11.40 7.05 -18.50
C ASP A 16 -11.18 6.90 -16.99
N ILE A 17 -11.93 5.97 -16.38
CA ILE A 17 -11.85 5.66 -14.94
C ILE A 17 -11.41 4.21 -14.73
N THR A 18 -10.33 4.05 -13.98
CA THR A 18 -9.87 2.74 -13.49
C THR A 18 -10.48 2.46 -12.12
N VAL A 19 -11.22 1.35 -12.01
CA VAL A 19 -11.69 0.82 -10.71
C VAL A 19 -10.99 -0.50 -10.43
N ALA A 20 -10.12 -0.52 -9.42
CA ALA A 20 -9.31 -1.70 -9.10
C ALA A 20 -9.02 -1.81 -7.60
N SER A 21 -8.81 -3.03 -7.13
CA SER A 21 -8.32 -3.27 -5.77
C SER A 21 -6.85 -2.87 -5.64
N LYS A 22 -6.48 -2.29 -4.50
CA LYS A 22 -5.09 -2.06 -4.07
C LYS A 22 -4.84 -2.76 -2.73
N GLY A 23 -3.61 -2.68 -2.22
CA GLY A 23 -3.26 -3.20 -0.90
C GLY A 23 -3.09 -4.71 -0.85
N SER A 24 -3.36 -5.30 0.31
CA SER A 24 -2.96 -6.68 0.64
C SER A 24 -3.66 -7.75 -0.19
N TYR A 25 -4.92 -7.55 -0.58
CA TYR A 25 -5.70 -8.48 -1.40
C TYR A 25 -5.08 -8.74 -2.79
N PRO A 26 -4.89 -7.74 -3.68
CA PRO A 26 -4.24 -7.97 -4.97
C PRO A 26 -2.77 -8.38 -4.82
N ASN A 27 -2.10 -7.96 -3.73
CA ASN A 27 -0.75 -8.38 -3.41
C ASN A 27 -0.66 -9.78 -2.82
N ASN A 28 -1.77 -10.46 -2.50
CA ASN A 28 -1.78 -11.77 -1.85
C ASN A 28 -0.92 -11.80 -0.56
N THR A 29 -0.99 -10.70 0.20
CA THR A 29 -0.34 -10.49 1.50
C THR A 29 -1.38 -10.27 2.60
N ASN A 30 -2.66 -10.56 2.32
CA ASN A 30 -3.71 -10.48 3.32
C ASN A 30 -3.61 -11.63 4.34
N VAL A 31 -3.93 -11.32 5.59
CA VAL A 31 -4.01 -12.30 6.70
C VAL A 31 -5.40 -12.25 7.32
N ARG A 32 -5.74 -13.18 8.23
CA ARG A 32 -7.11 -13.30 8.77
C ARG A 32 -7.62 -12.03 9.48
N GLY A 33 -6.70 -11.21 10.01
CA GLY A 33 -7.02 -9.93 10.64
C GLY A 33 -7.28 -8.77 9.67
N ASP A 34 -7.06 -8.94 8.36
CA ASP A 34 -7.32 -7.88 7.38
C ASP A 34 -8.83 -7.73 7.16
N SER A 35 -9.40 -6.64 7.69
CA SER A 35 -10.85 -6.38 7.70
C SER A 35 -11.41 -5.82 6.41
N ASP A 36 -10.61 -5.14 5.57
CA ASP A 36 -11.13 -4.31 4.48
C ASP A 36 -10.40 -4.52 3.15
N VAL A 37 -11.16 -4.43 2.04
CA VAL A 37 -10.60 -4.32 0.69
C VAL A 37 -10.53 -2.86 0.29
N ASP A 38 -9.31 -2.39 0.00
CA ASP A 38 -9.13 -1.09 -0.63
C ASP A 38 -9.46 -1.15 -2.13
N ILE A 39 -10.40 -0.32 -2.59
CA ILE A 39 -10.70 -0.12 -4.01
C ILE A 39 -10.38 1.33 -4.39
N MET A 40 -9.50 1.53 -5.38
CA MET A 40 -9.33 2.85 -5.97
C MET A 40 -10.40 3.10 -7.05
N VAL A 41 -10.87 4.34 -7.13
CA VAL A 41 -11.60 4.89 -8.27
C VAL A 41 -10.74 6.01 -8.83
N LYS A 42 -9.95 5.67 -9.86
CA LYS A 42 -8.89 6.52 -10.41
C LYS A 42 -9.35 7.16 -11.72
N LEU A 43 -9.51 8.49 -11.72
CA LEU A 43 -9.73 9.24 -12.97
C LEU A 43 -8.37 9.40 -13.69
N ASN A 44 -8.28 8.90 -14.91
CA ASN A 44 -7.03 8.88 -15.66
C ASN A 44 -6.79 10.16 -16.48
N ASN A 45 -7.86 10.92 -16.75
CA ASN A 45 -7.81 12.20 -17.44
C ASN A 45 -8.84 13.19 -16.84
N PRO A 46 -8.43 14.37 -16.33
CA PRO A 46 -7.05 14.86 -16.25
C PRO A 46 -6.16 14.00 -15.35
N PHE A 47 -4.86 14.00 -15.63
CA PHE A 47 -3.85 13.45 -14.73
C PHE A 47 -3.11 14.60 -14.04
N HIS A 48 -2.47 14.28 -12.92
CA HIS A 48 -1.79 15.23 -12.06
C HIS A 48 -0.27 14.97 -12.09
N THR A 49 0.53 16.03 -12.03
CA THR A 49 1.99 15.98 -12.04
C THR A 49 2.55 17.09 -11.14
N GLU A 50 3.87 17.13 -10.94
CA GLU A 50 4.57 18.25 -10.28
C GLU A 50 5.80 18.73 -11.06
N GLY A 51 6.46 19.75 -10.52
CA GLY A 51 7.66 20.34 -11.08
C GLY A 51 7.39 21.09 -12.38
N MET A 52 8.39 21.17 -13.25
CA MET A 52 8.25 21.89 -14.52
C MET A 52 7.17 21.31 -15.45
N ALA A 53 6.81 20.04 -15.29
CA ALA A 53 5.79 19.38 -16.08
C ALA A 53 4.38 19.98 -15.89
N THR A 54 4.10 20.62 -14.74
CA THR A 54 2.78 21.25 -14.51
C THR A 54 2.51 22.42 -15.45
N TRP A 55 3.55 23.11 -15.92
CA TRP A 55 3.39 24.21 -16.89
C TRP A 55 2.87 23.72 -18.24
N TRP A 56 3.21 22.49 -18.61
CA TRP A 56 2.87 21.89 -19.90
C TRP A 56 1.63 21.00 -19.82
N PHE A 57 1.45 20.31 -18.70
CA PHE A 57 0.47 19.24 -18.50
C PHE A 57 -0.39 19.41 -17.25
N GLY A 58 -0.49 20.64 -16.73
CA GLY A 58 -1.24 20.94 -15.52
C GLY A 58 -2.70 20.48 -15.58
N GLU A 59 -3.31 20.35 -14.41
CA GLU A 59 -4.70 19.93 -14.24
C GLU A 59 -5.62 20.85 -15.07
N GLN A 60 -6.30 20.28 -16.06
CA GLN A 60 -7.20 21.01 -16.97
C GLN A 60 -8.59 20.38 -16.98
N GLY A 61 -9.59 21.21 -17.26
CA GLY A 61 -10.97 20.77 -17.37
C GLY A 61 -11.74 20.80 -16.04
N PRO A 62 -12.96 20.26 -16.03
CA PRO A 62 -13.93 20.56 -14.98
C PRO A 62 -13.84 19.59 -13.78
N TRP A 63 -12.86 18.69 -13.78
CA TRP A 63 -12.66 17.65 -12.77
C TRP A 63 -11.66 18.08 -11.70
N THR A 64 -12.17 18.71 -10.64
CA THR A 64 -11.38 19.07 -9.47
C THR A 64 -11.35 17.94 -8.44
N ARG A 65 -10.42 18.01 -7.48
CA ARG A 65 -10.37 17.09 -6.33
C ARG A 65 -11.67 17.01 -5.54
N GLN A 66 -12.35 18.15 -5.35
CA GLN A 66 -13.63 18.21 -4.65
C GLN A 66 -14.73 17.56 -5.49
N ARG A 67 -14.75 17.83 -6.80
CA ARG A 67 -15.72 17.23 -7.71
C ARG A 67 -15.57 15.71 -7.77
N LEU A 68 -14.36 15.20 -8.00
CA LEU A 68 -14.16 13.75 -8.06
C LEU A 68 -14.61 13.07 -6.76
N ARG A 69 -14.23 13.62 -5.60
CA ARG A 69 -14.64 13.07 -4.30
C ARG A 69 -16.17 13.07 -4.16
N GLN A 70 -16.84 14.17 -4.53
CA GLN A 70 -18.29 14.29 -4.46
C GLN A 70 -18.99 13.30 -5.41
N GLU A 71 -18.54 13.18 -6.65
CA GLU A 71 -19.14 12.29 -7.64
C GLU A 71 -18.94 10.81 -7.29
N VAL A 72 -17.80 10.44 -6.68
CA VAL A 72 -17.60 9.10 -6.13
C VAL A 72 -18.55 8.84 -4.96
N LYS A 73 -18.73 9.80 -4.05
CA LYS A 73 -19.70 9.68 -2.96
C LYS A 73 -21.10 9.41 -3.51
N ASP A 74 -21.53 10.20 -4.49
CA ASP A 74 -22.88 10.10 -5.06
C ASP A 74 -23.07 8.76 -5.79
N ALA A 75 -22.07 8.32 -6.58
CA ALA A 75 -22.08 7.01 -7.23
C ALA A 75 -22.22 5.86 -6.23
N LEU A 76 -21.49 5.91 -5.11
CA LEU A 76 -21.57 4.91 -4.06
C LEU A 76 -22.91 4.97 -3.33
N THR A 77 -23.37 6.17 -2.97
CA THR A 77 -24.63 6.37 -2.24
C THR A 77 -25.82 5.87 -3.03
N ASN A 78 -25.86 6.17 -4.33
CA ASN A 78 -26.91 5.73 -5.24
C ASN A 78 -26.96 4.20 -5.41
N HIS A 79 -25.84 3.51 -5.20
CA HIS A 79 -25.76 2.05 -5.38
C HIS A 79 -25.92 1.26 -4.09
N PHE A 80 -25.35 1.75 -3.00
CA PHE A 80 -25.26 1.05 -1.71
C PHE A 80 -26.18 1.63 -0.63
N GLY A 81 -26.77 2.81 -0.84
CA GLY A 81 -27.48 3.55 0.20
C GLY A 81 -26.51 4.37 1.05
N SER A 82 -26.61 4.26 2.38
CA SER A 82 -25.71 5.03 3.26
C SER A 82 -24.26 4.53 3.15
N VAL A 83 -23.32 5.46 3.01
CA VAL A 83 -21.87 5.20 3.05
C VAL A 83 -21.21 6.12 4.06
N ASP A 84 -20.19 5.63 4.75
CA ASP A 84 -19.43 6.46 5.69
C ASP A 84 -18.46 7.35 4.91
N THR A 85 -18.59 8.66 5.14
CA THR A 85 -17.81 9.70 4.45
C THR A 85 -16.78 10.38 5.35
N ASP A 86 -16.66 9.94 6.60
CA ASP A 86 -15.85 10.60 7.61
C ASP A 86 -14.36 10.31 7.48
N HIS A 87 -14.01 9.22 6.81
CA HIS A 87 -12.63 8.86 6.51
C HIS A 87 -11.92 9.95 5.67
N ASN A 88 -10.69 10.31 6.06
CA ASN A 88 -9.94 11.41 5.44
C ASN A 88 -9.65 11.16 3.94
N LEU A 89 -9.35 9.92 3.56
CA LEU A 89 -8.90 9.55 2.20
C LEU A 89 -9.90 8.67 1.44
N SER A 90 -10.78 7.95 2.13
CA SER A 90 -11.70 6.97 1.55
C SER A 90 -13.16 7.28 1.87
N PHE A 91 -14.04 6.46 1.30
CA PHE A 91 -15.40 6.22 1.74
C PHE A 91 -15.49 4.78 2.21
N TYR A 92 -16.00 4.56 3.41
CA TYR A 92 -16.19 3.21 3.92
C TYR A 92 -17.58 2.69 3.56
N VAL A 93 -17.61 1.53 2.90
CA VAL A 93 -18.82 0.81 2.54
C VAL A 93 -18.88 -0.44 3.40
N PRO A 94 -19.87 -0.55 4.31
CA PRO A 94 -19.98 -1.71 5.18
C PRO A 94 -20.27 -2.99 4.39
N GLU A 95 -20.03 -4.15 5.01
CA GLU A 95 -20.44 -5.43 4.46
C GLU A 95 -21.95 -5.40 4.13
N VAL A 96 -22.30 -5.67 2.87
CA VAL A 96 -23.68 -5.99 2.51
C VAL A 96 -23.87 -7.50 2.53
N VAL A 97 -25.12 -7.96 2.69
CA VAL A 97 -25.44 -9.39 2.75
C VAL A 97 -24.88 -10.12 1.52
N GLY A 98 -23.99 -11.09 1.74
CA GLY A 98 -23.33 -11.85 0.67
C GLY A 98 -22.06 -11.21 0.08
N SER A 99 -21.65 -10.02 0.54
CA SER A 99 -20.34 -9.43 0.23
C SER A 99 -19.49 -9.34 1.50
N ARG A 100 -18.49 -10.21 1.60
CA ARG A 100 -17.37 -10.02 2.52
C ARG A 100 -16.08 -9.84 1.74
N PRO A 101 -15.16 -8.99 2.19
CA PRO A 101 -15.23 -8.09 3.36
C PRO A 101 -15.87 -6.71 3.06
N SER A 102 -15.85 -5.78 4.03
CA SER A 102 -16.11 -4.34 3.83
C SER A 102 -15.09 -3.69 2.89
N ILE A 103 -15.43 -2.50 2.39
CA ILE A 103 -14.69 -1.87 1.29
C ILE A 103 -14.35 -0.41 1.62
N ASP A 104 -13.07 -0.07 1.53
CA ASP A 104 -12.60 1.32 1.50
C ASP A 104 -12.46 1.80 0.05
N VAL A 105 -13.31 2.74 -0.37
CA VAL A 105 -13.28 3.31 -1.72
C VAL A 105 -12.50 4.62 -1.74
N VAL A 106 -11.37 4.64 -2.44
CA VAL A 106 -10.45 5.79 -2.49
C VAL A 106 -10.59 6.53 -3.82
N PRO A 107 -11.18 7.74 -3.85
CA PRO A 107 -11.17 8.59 -5.03
C PRO A 107 -9.76 9.14 -5.27
N CYS A 108 -9.22 8.98 -6.48
CA CYS A 108 -7.89 9.46 -6.83
C CYS A 108 -7.76 9.86 -8.29
N PHE A 109 -6.70 10.61 -8.61
CA PHE A 109 -6.31 10.90 -9.98
C PHE A 109 -5.09 10.08 -10.37
N LYS A 110 -4.95 9.81 -11.67
CA LYS A 110 -3.66 9.36 -12.22
C LYS A 110 -2.60 10.37 -11.85
N TRP A 111 -1.51 9.88 -11.28
CA TRP A 111 -0.31 10.66 -11.02
C TRP A 111 0.76 10.30 -12.03
N VAL A 112 1.49 11.28 -12.50
CA VAL A 112 2.65 11.09 -13.37
C VAL A 112 3.84 11.82 -12.78
N ALA A 113 4.90 11.08 -12.46
CA ALA A 113 6.19 11.64 -12.08
C ALA A 113 7.19 11.44 -13.22
N TYR A 114 7.92 12.50 -13.56
CA TYR A 114 8.93 12.49 -14.61
C TYR A 114 10.34 12.47 -14.02
N ALA A 115 11.20 11.61 -14.57
CA ALA A 115 12.63 11.61 -14.36
C ALA A 115 13.33 11.65 -15.73
N PRO A 116 14.64 11.97 -15.81
CA PRO A 116 15.36 11.97 -17.09
C PRO A 116 15.17 10.66 -17.86
N GLY A 117 14.49 10.74 -19.00
CA GLY A 117 14.19 9.59 -19.87
C GLY A 117 13.18 8.57 -19.32
N ARG A 118 12.46 8.86 -18.22
CA ARG A 118 11.51 7.93 -17.60
C ARG A 118 10.24 8.62 -17.08
N GLU A 119 9.14 7.90 -17.16
CA GLU A 119 7.85 8.27 -16.57
C GLU A 119 7.43 7.20 -15.55
N TYR A 120 6.97 7.64 -14.39
CA TYR A 120 6.42 6.76 -13.35
C TYR A 120 4.96 7.10 -13.12
N VAL A 121 4.08 6.18 -13.55
CA VAL A 121 2.64 6.30 -13.38
C VAL A 121 2.22 5.75 -12.02
N GLY A 122 1.46 6.54 -11.28
CA GLY A 122 0.88 6.15 -10.00
C GLY A 122 -0.52 6.75 -9.81
N SER A 123 -0.82 7.07 -8.56
CA SER A 123 -2.07 7.72 -8.14
C SER A 123 -1.81 8.80 -7.10
N VAL A 124 -2.58 9.88 -7.16
CA VAL A 124 -2.63 10.91 -6.12
C VAL A 124 -4.01 10.96 -5.49
N VAL A 125 -4.05 10.86 -4.16
CA VAL A 125 -5.26 10.97 -3.33
C VAL A 125 -5.21 12.31 -2.61
N TYR A 126 -6.32 13.06 -2.61
CA TYR A 126 -6.44 14.30 -1.86
C TYR A 126 -7.31 14.09 -0.62
N GLY A 127 -6.73 14.34 0.55
CA GLY A 127 -7.42 14.25 1.82
C GLY A 127 -8.34 15.44 2.08
N ARG A 128 -9.30 15.23 2.99
CA ARG A 128 -10.17 16.29 3.52
C ARG A 128 -9.38 17.35 4.28
N ASP A 129 -8.24 16.98 4.85
CA ASP A 129 -7.26 17.86 5.49
C ASP A 129 -6.46 18.74 4.51
N GLY A 130 -6.72 18.63 3.21
CA GLY A 130 -6.01 19.37 2.16
C GLY A 130 -4.63 18.80 1.80
N LYS A 131 -4.16 17.77 2.51
CA LYS A 131 -2.92 17.06 2.18
C LYS A 131 -3.15 16.11 1.01
N ARG A 132 -2.06 15.74 0.32
CA ARG A 132 -2.10 14.76 -0.75
C ARG A 132 -1.21 13.57 -0.43
N VAL A 133 -1.62 12.39 -0.86
CA VAL A 133 -0.86 11.15 -0.76
C VAL A 133 -0.60 10.65 -2.18
N ILE A 134 0.67 10.58 -2.56
CA ILE A 134 1.11 10.02 -3.84
C ILE A 134 1.63 8.61 -3.59
N ASN A 135 1.18 7.65 -4.42
CA ASN A 135 1.66 6.28 -4.36
C ASN A 135 1.70 5.63 -5.75
N TRP A 136 2.41 4.50 -5.86
CA TRP A 136 2.56 3.73 -7.10
C TRP A 136 2.12 2.27 -6.92
N PRO A 137 0.82 2.04 -6.70
CA PRO A 137 0.31 0.71 -6.38
C PRO A 137 0.51 -0.30 -7.52
N GLU A 138 0.52 0.14 -8.79
CA GLU A 138 0.80 -0.73 -9.93
C GLU A 138 2.26 -1.22 -9.94
N LEU A 139 3.22 -0.34 -9.65
CA LEU A 139 4.64 -0.72 -9.51
C LEU A 139 4.85 -1.63 -8.31
N GLN A 140 4.22 -1.30 -7.17
CA GLN A 140 4.25 -2.15 -5.97
C GLN A 140 3.78 -3.58 -6.29
N LEU A 141 2.65 -3.71 -6.99
CA LEU A 141 2.09 -5.00 -7.39
C LEU A 141 3.02 -5.76 -8.35
N ALA A 142 3.55 -5.07 -9.37
CA ALA A 142 4.45 -5.67 -10.36
C ALA A 142 5.76 -6.16 -9.74
N ASN A 143 6.40 -5.32 -8.93
CA ASN A 143 7.65 -5.63 -8.24
C ASN A 143 7.45 -6.74 -7.21
N GLY A 144 6.38 -6.67 -6.40
CA GLY A 144 6.05 -7.70 -5.43
C GLY A 144 5.73 -9.06 -6.07
N ARG A 145 5.08 -9.09 -7.25
CA ARG A 145 4.88 -10.33 -8.04
C ARG A 145 6.20 -10.89 -8.58
N THR A 146 7.06 -10.03 -9.10
CA THR A 146 8.36 -10.41 -9.62
C THR A 146 9.22 -11.02 -8.52
N LYS A 147 9.40 -10.30 -7.41
CA LYS A 147 10.15 -10.80 -6.24
C LYS A 147 9.58 -12.11 -5.69
N ASN A 148 8.26 -12.22 -5.61
CA ASN A 148 7.63 -13.47 -5.16
C ASN A 148 7.87 -14.64 -6.12
N THR A 149 7.96 -14.38 -7.41
CA THR A 149 8.24 -15.42 -8.42
C THR A 149 9.70 -15.85 -8.31
N ASN A 150 10.63 -14.90 -8.24
CA ASN A 150 12.06 -15.15 -8.13
C ASN A 150 12.43 -15.93 -6.86
N THR A 151 11.66 -15.75 -5.78
CA THR A 151 11.95 -16.34 -4.46
C THR A 151 11.12 -17.59 -4.18
N ASN A 152 10.64 -18.31 -5.20
CA ASN A 152 9.82 -19.52 -5.04
C ASN A 152 8.62 -19.32 -4.09
N ARG A 153 7.96 -18.17 -4.19
CA ARG A 153 6.81 -17.72 -3.38
C ARG A 153 7.12 -17.48 -1.89
N ARG A 154 8.39 -17.49 -1.49
CA ARG A 154 8.80 -17.30 -0.09
C ARG A 154 8.70 -15.84 0.36
N TYR A 155 8.92 -14.87 -0.52
CA TYR A 155 8.74 -13.44 -0.21
C TYR A 155 7.37 -13.16 0.46
N LYS A 156 6.26 -13.47 -0.22
CA LYS A 156 4.92 -13.19 0.34
C LYS A 156 4.58 -14.09 1.53
N PHE A 157 5.21 -15.27 1.63
CA PHE A 157 5.08 -16.11 2.82
C PHE A 157 5.65 -15.40 4.05
N VAL A 158 6.89 -14.90 3.99
CA VAL A 158 7.53 -14.17 5.08
C VAL A 158 6.76 -12.90 5.42
N VAL A 159 6.26 -12.16 4.42
CA VAL A 159 5.38 -10.99 4.66
C VAL A 159 4.16 -11.37 5.50
N ARG A 160 3.47 -12.47 5.17
CA ARG A 160 2.29 -12.92 5.93
C ARG A 160 2.65 -13.39 7.34
N VAL A 161 3.81 -14.03 7.54
CA VAL A 161 4.28 -14.40 8.88
C VAL A 161 4.49 -13.15 9.72
N LEU A 162 5.28 -12.19 9.23
CA LEU A 162 5.56 -10.95 9.96
C LEU A 162 4.29 -10.14 10.25
N LYS A 163 3.33 -10.10 9.31
CA LYS A 163 2.03 -9.45 9.53
C LYS A 163 1.19 -10.12 10.62
N ASN A 164 1.14 -11.45 10.69
CA ASN A 164 0.38 -12.11 11.77
C ASN A 164 1.02 -11.82 13.13
N ILE A 165 2.36 -11.86 13.20
CA ILE A 165 3.08 -11.54 14.43
C ILE A 165 2.84 -10.08 14.84
N GLU A 166 2.90 -9.14 13.90
CA GLU A 166 2.60 -7.73 14.17
C GLU A 166 1.17 -7.54 14.72
N ASN A 167 0.17 -8.18 14.12
CA ASN A 167 -1.21 -8.15 14.61
C ASN A 167 -1.32 -8.68 16.04
N ASP A 168 -0.68 -9.82 16.33
CA ASP A 168 -0.72 -10.44 17.66
C ASP A 168 -0.04 -9.53 18.70
N LEU A 169 1.18 -9.07 18.42
CA LEU A 169 1.94 -8.16 19.30
C LEU A 169 1.21 -6.83 19.54
N ALA A 170 0.56 -6.27 18.52
CA ALA A 170 -0.24 -5.06 18.65
C ALA A 170 -1.50 -5.30 19.49
N SER A 171 -2.16 -6.45 19.33
CA SER A 171 -3.35 -6.82 20.12
C SER A 171 -3.04 -7.02 21.60
N GLU A 172 -1.83 -7.48 21.90
CA GLU A 172 -1.30 -7.64 23.26
C GLU A 172 -0.73 -6.34 23.85
N GLY A 173 -0.63 -5.27 23.06
CA GLY A 173 -0.08 -3.98 23.48
C GLY A 173 1.44 -3.97 23.65
N VAL A 174 2.15 -4.97 23.11
CA VAL A 174 3.62 -5.07 23.15
C VAL A 174 4.26 -3.99 22.25
N ILE A 175 3.66 -3.77 21.08
CA ILE A 175 4.00 -2.69 20.16
C ILE A 175 2.75 -1.88 19.83
N LYS A 176 2.93 -0.66 19.33
CA LYS A 176 1.81 0.06 18.70
C LYS A 176 1.39 -0.66 17.42
N ALA A 177 0.11 -0.59 17.06
CA ALA A 177 -0.35 -1.07 15.76
C ALA A 177 0.36 -0.33 14.62
N LEU A 178 0.88 -1.09 13.65
CA LEU A 178 1.60 -0.59 12.50
C LEU A 178 0.78 -0.79 11.22
N PRO A 179 0.94 0.05 10.19
CA PRO A 179 0.26 -0.19 8.93
C PRO A 179 0.69 -1.52 8.32
N SER A 180 -0.26 -2.37 7.91
CA SER A 180 0.00 -3.66 7.26
C SER A 180 1.01 -3.61 6.10
N TYR A 181 1.09 -2.48 5.39
CA TYR A 181 2.05 -2.25 4.32
C TYR A 181 3.51 -2.20 4.81
N PHE A 182 3.74 -1.84 6.07
CA PHE A 182 5.08 -1.70 6.63
C PHE A 182 5.83 -3.04 6.67
N SER A 183 5.18 -4.13 7.08
CA SER A 183 5.78 -5.47 7.02
C SER A 183 6.13 -5.88 5.58
N GLU A 184 5.33 -5.50 4.59
CA GLU A 184 5.64 -5.73 3.17
C GLU A 184 6.88 -4.93 2.74
N CYS A 185 7.00 -3.67 3.18
CA CYS A 185 8.15 -2.82 2.93
C CYS A 185 9.44 -3.40 3.54
N LEU A 186 9.41 -3.85 4.79
CA LEU A 186 10.59 -4.41 5.45
C LEU A 186 11.10 -5.65 4.70
N VAL A 187 10.22 -6.61 4.44
CA VAL A 187 10.59 -7.88 3.80
C VAL A 187 10.95 -7.71 2.32
N TYR A 188 10.43 -6.69 1.63
CA TYR A 188 10.79 -6.42 0.23
C TYR A 188 12.29 -6.15 0.04
N ASN A 189 12.95 -5.59 1.06
CA ASN A 189 14.38 -5.28 1.03
C ASN A 189 15.27 -6.47 1.41
N VAL A 190 14.70 -7.61 1.81
CA VAL A 190 15.47 -8.85 2.01
C VAL A 190 15.95 -9.36 0.65
N PRO A 191 17.26 -9.58 0.43
CA PRO A 191 17.77 -10.10 -0.83
C PRO A 191 17.15 -11.44 -1.25
N ASP A 192 17.09 -11.68 -2.56
CA ASP A 192 16.47 -12.90 -3.09
C ASP A 192 17.21 -14.18 -2.64
N ASP A 193 18.54 -14.12 -2.50
CA ASP A 193 19.37 -15.23 -2.00
C ASP A 193 19.08 -15.58 -0.54
N VAL A 194 18.80 -14.58 0.32
CA VAL A 194 18.35 -14.81 1.70
C VAL A 194 16.98 -15.48 1.72
N LEU A 195 16.06 -15.04 0.86
CA LEU A 195 14.74 -15.66 0.74
C LEU A 195 14.81 -17.06 0.11
N LEU A 196 15.81 -17.33 -0.72
CA LEU A 196 16.08 -18.63 -1.34
C LEU A 196 16.95 -19.54 -0.48
N HIS A 197 17.35 -19.12 0.73
CA HIS A 197 18.18 -19.92 1.63
C HIS A 197 17.68 -21.36 1.75
N ASP A 198 18.60 -22.32 1.67
CA ASP A 198 18.27 -23.73 1.75
C ASP A 198 17.69 -24.07 3.13
N GLY A 199 16.66 -24.91 3.16
CA GLY A 199 16.02 -25.35 4.40
C GLY A 199 14.51 -25.11 4.45
N SER A 200 13.97 -25.18 5.67
CA SER A 200 12.55 -25.03 5.93
C SER A 200 12.09 -23.58 5.78
N LEU A 201 10.76 -23.38 5.71
CA LEU A 201 10.19 -22.03 5.74
C LEU A 201 10.52 -21.28 7.03
N ASP A 202 10.71 -21.99 8.14
CA ASP A 202 11.14 -21.40 9.41
C ASP A 202 12.56 -20.81 9.33
N VAL A 203 13.50 -21.54 8.72
CA VAL A 203 14.86 -21.01 8.45
C VAL A 203 14.79 -19.75 7.60
N VAL A 204 13.96 -19.74 6.56
CA VAL A 204 13.80 -18.56 5.68
C VAL A 204 13.22 -17.37 6.45
N VAL A 205 12.26 -17.58 7.35
CA VAL A 205 11.72 -16.53 8.23
C VAL A 205 12.83 -15.98 9.12
N ARG A 206 13.56 -16.86 9.82
CA ARG A 206 14.67 -16.47 10.70
C ARG A 206 15.73 -15.64 9.98
N GLU A 207 16.23 -16.11 8.84
CA GLU A 207 17.27 -15.39 8.08
C GLU A 207 16.73 -14.08 7.51
N SER A 208 15.45 -14.01 7.13
CA SER A 208 14.81 -12.76 6.71
C SER A 208 14.74 -11.73 7.85
N LEU A 209 14.33 -12.14 9.05
CA LEU A 209 14.29 -11.26 10.22
C LEU A 209 15.69 -10.76 10.59
N ARG A 210 16.69 -11.65 10.58
CA ARG A 210 18.10 -11.30 10.82
C ARG A 210 18.60 -10.26 9.80
N GLU A 211 18.28 -10.45 8.53
CA GLU A 211 18.68 -9.52 7.48
C GLU A 211 17.99 -8.16 7.61
N VAL A 212 16.69 -8.12 7.92
CA VAL A 212 16.00 -6.85 8.20
C VAL A 212 16.63 -6.17 9.42
N TYR A 213 16.90 -6.89 10.51
CA TYR A 213 17.54 -6.34 11.69
C TYR A 213 18.91 -5.73 11.36
N ARG A 214 19.73 -6.45 10.60
CA ARG A 214 21.04 -5.99 10.12
C ARG A 214 20.91 -4.71 9.28
N GLN A 215 19.92 -4.61 8.40
CA GLN A 215 19.67 -3.39 7.62
C GLN A 215 19.21 -2.22 8.50
N LEU A 216 18.41 -2.46 9.53
CA LEU A 216 17.94 -1.42 10.46
C LEU A 216 19.00 -0.94 11.47
N THR A 217 20.07 -1.72 11.67
CA THR A 217 21.14 -1.43 12.65
C THR A 217 22.51 -1.17 12.03
N GLY A 218 22.67 -1.37 10.71
CA GLY A 218 23.93 -1.27 9.98
C GLY A 218 24.56 0.13 9.84
N GLY A 219 24.03 1.14 10.55
CA GLY A 219 24.59 2.49 10.63
C GLY A 219 24.88 3.11 9.26
N TRP A 220 26.15 3.48 9.03
CA TRP A 220 26.59 4.13 7.79
C TRP A 220 26.33 3.30 6.52
N VAL A 221 26.43 1.97 6.59
CA VAL A 221 26.17 1.10 5.43
C VAL A 221 24.70 1.19 5.00
N SER A 222 23.79 1.21 5.97
CA SER A 222 22.35 1.37 5.73
C SER A 222 22.02 2.77 5.20
N TYR A 223 22.76 3.80 5.61
CA TYR A 223 22.62 5.14 5.05
C TYR A 223 22.96 5.21 3.55
N LEU A 224 24.00 4.48 3.12
CA LEU A 224 24.40 4.40 1.71
C LEU A 224 23.45 3.54 0.85
N ARG A 225 22.71 2.62 1.47
CA ARG A 225 21.76 1.73 0.80
C ARG A 225 20.41 1.75 1.53
N PRO A 226 19.66 2.85 1.43
CA PRO A 226 18.40 2.99 2.14
C PRO A 226 17.38 1.97 1.65
N MET A 227 16.61 1.42 2.58
CA MET A 227 15.48 0.55 2.27
C MET A 227 14.45 1.30 1.43
N VAL A 228 13.91 0.64 0.41
CA VAL A 228 12.86 1.18 -0.48
C VAL A 228 11.54 0.45 -0.30
N GLU A 229 10.45 1.17 -0.46
CA GLU A 229 9.12 0.57 -0.55
C GLU A 229 9.04 -0.37 -1.78
N PRO A 230 8.11 -1.34 -1.82
CA PRO A 230 8.02 -2.26 -2.96
C PRO A 230 7.73 -1.59 -4.31
N ASN A 231 7.24 -0.36 -4.33
CA ASN A 231 7.15 0.42 -5.57
C ASN A 231 8.52 0.80 -6.17
N GLY A 232 9.62 0.68 -5.42
CA GLY A 232 10.98 0.99 -5.86
C GLY A 232 11.29 2.48 -6.00
N ILE A 233 10.38 3.36 -5.58
CA ILE A 233 10.50 4.83 -5.73
C ILE A 233 10.69 5.48 -4.36
N LYS A 234 9.81 5.17 -3.40
CA LYS A 234 9.84 5.78 -2.07
C LYS A 234 10.82 5.05 -1.16
N LYS A 235 11.50 5.79 -0.29
CA LYS A 235 12.22 5.20 0.85
C LYS A 235 11.23 4.67 1.88
N VAL A 236 11.54 3.54 2.50
CA VAL A 236 10.74 2.99 3.61
C VAL A 236 10.71 3.99 4.77
N PHE A 237 11.81 4.68 5.04
CA PHE A 237 11.92 5.66 6.11
C PHE A 237 12.12 7.07 5.53
N GLY A 238 11.30 8.01 5.99
CA GLY A 238 11.30 9.41 5.57
C GLY A 238 10.35 10.23 6.45
N GLY A 239 10.45 11.56 6.39
CA GLY A 239 9.72 12.46 7.29
C GLY A 239 8.19 12.35 7.22
N ASP A 240 7.64 11.90 6.09
CA ASP A 240 6.19 11.78 5.88
C ASP A 240 5.62 10.38 6.19
N GLN A 241 6.45 9.44 6.67
CA GLN A 241 6.01 8.08 6.96
C GLN A 241 5.29 7.98 8.31
N LYS A 242 4.33 7.06 8.41
CA LYS A 242 3.56 6.80 9.65
C LYS A 242 4.33 5.95 10.67
N TRP A 243 5.53 5.51 10.30
CA TRP A 243 6.40 4.65 11.08
C TRP A 243 7.83 5.19 11.03
N THR A 244 8.66 4.68 11.92
CA THR A 244 10.06 5.05 12.10
C THR A 244 10.95 3.81 12.01
N GLU A 245 12.27 4.02 11.89
CA GLU A 245 13.23 2.92 12.00
C GLU A 245 13.17 2.23 13.36
N LYS A 246 12.85 2.99 14.42
CA LYS A 246 12.65 2.44 15.76
C LYS A 246 11.49 1.45 15.77
N ASP A 247 10.35 1.80 15.16
CA ASP A 247 9.20 0.90 15.05
C ASP A 247 9.55 -0.38 14.30
N GLY A 248 10.38 -0.28 13.24
CA GLY A 248 10.89 -1.44 12.52
C GLY A 248 11.77 -2.33 13.38
N ARG A 249 12.68 -1.75 14.18
CA ARG A 249 13.55 -2.51 15.08
C ARG A 249 12.75 -3.23 16.15
N GLU A 250 11.85 -2.52 16.84
CA GLU A 250 10.98 -3.10 17.87
C GLU A 250 10.15 -4.25 17.31
N LEU A 251 9.54 -4.09 16.12
CA LEU A 251 8.79 -5.17 15.48
C LEU A 251 9.66 -6.42 15.23
N ILE A 252 10.88 -6.25 14.71
CA ILE A 252 11.75 -7.38 14.39
C ILE A 252 12.30 -8.06 15.64
N GLU A 253 12.68 -7.29 16.66
CA GLU A 253 13.14 -7.82 17.96
C GLU A 253 12.03 -8.61 18.65
N HIS A 254 10.82 -8.05 18.73
CA HIS A 254 9.68 -8.76 19.32
C HIS A 254 9.24 -9.96 18.48
N ALA A 255 9.32 -9.89 17.14
CA ALA A 255 9.03 -11.04 16.29
C ALA A 255 10.03 -12.19 16.47
N TRP A 256 11.31 -11.87 16.68
CA TRP A 256 12.34 -12.85 16.98
C TRP A 256 12.02 -13.61 18.28
N HIS A 257 11.65 -12.87 19.33
CA HIS A 257 11.25 -13.45 20.61
C HIS A 257 9.93 -14.24 20.52
N TYR A 258 8.94 -13.71 19.80
CA TYR A 258 7.64 -14.37 19.59
C TYR A 258 7.81 -15.76 18.95
N LEU A 259 8.76 -15.90 18.02
CA LEU A 259 9.07 -17.16 17.33
C LEU A 259 10.02 -18.09 18.12
N ASN A 260 10.45 -17.70 19.32
CA ASN A 260 11.42 -18.42 20.14
C ASN A 260 12.75 -18.71 19.43
N TYR A 261 13.21 -17.78 18.58
CA TYR A 261 14.55 -17.91 18.02
C TYR A 261 15.62 -17.59 19.07
N GLU A 262 16.66 -18.42 19.12
CA GLU A 262 17.82 -18.21 20.00
C GLU A 262 18.56 -16.92 19.59
N SER A 263 19.06 -16.18 20.58
CA SER A 263 19.84 -14.96 20.41
C SER A 263 21.26 -15.23 19.92
#